data_AF-A0A158CRU2-F1
#
_entry.id   AF-A0A158CRU2-F1
#
_cell.length_a   1.000
_cell.length_b   1.000
_cell.length_c   1.000
_cell.angle_alpha   90.00
_cell.angle_beta   90.00
_cell.angle_gamma   90.00
#
_symmetry.space_group_name_H-M   'P 1'
#
loop_
_entity.id
_entity.type
_entity.pdbx_description
1 polymer ?
#
loop_
_entity_poly.entity_id
_entity_poly.type
_entity_poly.pdbx_seq_one_letter_code
_entity_poly.pdbx_strand_id
1 'polypeptide(L)'
;MNQQRLIEDAWALTEAIELAVGKEDWEHAAGLAEARSPMLMSLQAGQPADALILIRKIQASMDAVAARARDAQTTLSATYRRSMDGAKAASQYHQAARL
;
A
#
# COMPACT_ATOMS: atom_id res chain seq x y z
N MET A 1 25.83 10.01 -1.29
CA MET A 1 24.85 10.35 -2.34
C MET A 1 24.37 11.77 -2.10
N ASN A 2 24.07 12.55 -3.15
CA ASN A 2 23.53 13.90 -2.99
C ASN A 2 22.09 13.82 -2.43
N GLN A 3 21.75 14.64 -1.41
CA GLN A 3 20.42 14.68 -0.79
C GLN A 3 19.32 14.99 -1.81
N GLN A 4 19.58 15.86 -2.80
CA GLN A 4 18.62 16.15 -3.86
C GLN A 4 18.27 14.91 -4.68
N ARG A 5 19.30 14.18 -5.11
CA ARG A 5 19.12 12.94 -5.88
C ARG A 5 18.40 11.86 -5.07
N LEU A 6 18.73 11.74 -3.78
CA LEU A 6 18.06 10.84 -2.86
C LEU A 6 16.55 11.13 -2.77
N ILE A 7 16.17 12.41 -2.73
CA ILE A 7 14.77 12.86 -2.67
C ILE A 7 14.06 12.61 -4.00
N GLU A 8 14.73 12.84 -5.13
CA GLU A 8 14.21 12.53 -6.48
C GLU A 8 14.00 11.02 -6.68
N ASP A 9 14.96 10.19 -6.29
CA ASP A 9 14.85 8.72 -6.37
C ASP A 9 13.72 8.21 -5.47
N ALA A 10 13.58 8.78 -4.26
CA ALA A 10 12.47 8.45 -3.36
C ALA A 10 11.10 8.91 -3.90
N TRP A 11 11.05 10.02 -4.63
CA TRP A 11 9.84 10.48 -5.32
C TRP A 11 9.46 9.55 -6.46
N ALA A 12 10.41 9.13 -7.30
CA ALA A 12 10.16 8.19 -8.39
C ALA A 12 9.62 6.85 -7.88
N LEU A 13 10.17 6.32 -6.78
CA LEU A 13 9.62 5.12 -6.12
C LEU A 13 8.22 5.37 -5.56
N THR A 14 7.93 6.57 -5.08
CA THR A 14 6.60 6.93 -4.57
C THR A 14 5.55 6.92 -5.69
N GLU A 15 5.86 7.49 -6.85
CA GLU A 15 4.99 7.45 -8.03
C GLU A 15 4.76 6.00 -8.53
N ALA A 16 5.80 5.17 -8.49
CA ALA A 16 5.68 3.75 -8.83
C ALA A 16 4.77 2.98 -7.85
N ILE A 17 4.85 3.28 -6.54
CA ILE A 17 3.96 2.71 -5.53
C ILE A 17 2.51 3.13 -5.81
N GLU A 18 2.26 4.41 -6.09
CA GLU A 18 0.91 4.89 -6.42
C GLU A 18 0.31 4.16 -7.63
N LEU A 19 1.13 3.95 -8.67
CA LEU A 19 0.71 3.22 -9.86
C LEU A 19 0.39 1.75 -9.55
N ALA A 20 1.22 1.07 -8.75
CA ALA A 20 1.00 -0.32 -8.35
C ALA A 20 -0.27 -0.45 -7.50
N VAL A 21 -0.46 0.45 -6.52
CA VAL A 21 -1.67 0.52 -5.69
C VAL A 21 -2.92 0.79 -6.54
N GLY A 22 -2.84 1.67 -7.53
CA GLY A 22 -3.94 1.93 -8.47
C GLY A 22 -4.33 0.72 -9.33
N LYS A 23 -3.45 -0.27 -9.45
CA LYS A 23 -3.68 -1.55 -10.13
C LYS A 23 -4.02 -2.70 -9.16
N GLU A 24 -4.17 -2.41 -7.87
CA GLU A 24 -4.31 -3.40 -6.80
C GLU A 24 -3.16 -4.41 -6.72
N ASP A 25 -1.98 -4.06 -7.27
CA ASP A 25 -0.78 -4.87 -7.22
C ASP A 25 -0.04 -4.64 -5.90
N TRP A 26 -0.64 -5.17 -4.82
CA TRP A 26 -0.21 -4.92 -3.45
C TRP A 26 1.16 -5.52 -3.13
N GLU A 27 1.52 -6.64 -3.76
CA GLU A 27 2.83 -7.28 -3.57
C GLU A 27 3.94 -6.42 -4.18
N HIS A 28 3.75 -5.94 -5.41
CA HIS A 28 4.72 -5.05 -6.05
C HIS A 28 4.83 -3.72 -5.30
N ALA A 29 3.70 -3.14 -4.89
CA ALA A 29 3.67 -1.92 -4.09
C ALA A 29 4.47 -2.07 -2.78
N ALA A 30 4.34 -3.20 -2.08
CA ALA A 30 5.10 -3.48 -0.86
C ALA A 30 6.61 -3.57 -1.15
N GLY A 31 7.02 -4.27 -2.21
CA GLY A 31 8.43 -4.36 -2.61
C GLY A 31 9.06 -2.99 -2.91
N LEU A 32 8.32 -2.11 -3.61
CA LEU A 32 8.76 -0.74 -3.87
C LEU A 32 8.83 0.11 -2.60
N ALA A 33 7.90 -0.08 -1.66
CA ALA A 33 7.91 0.62 -0.38
C ALA A 33 9.13 0.23 0.46
N GLU A 34 9.49 -1.06 0.50
CA GLU A 34 10.72 -1.55 1.15
C GLU A 34 11.98 -0.93 0.53
N ALA A 35 12.03 -0.83 -0.81
CA ALA A 35 13.15 -0.19 -1.50
C ALA A 35 13.27 1.32 -1.19
N ARG A 36 12.14 2.02 -0.99
CA ARG A 36 12.11 3.46 -0.68
C ARG A 36 12.48 3.76 0.78
N SER A 37 12.10 2.90 1.72
CA SER A 37 12.33 3.08 3.16
C SER A 37 13.75 3.55 3.54
N PRO A 38 14.84 2.89 3.12
CA PRO A 38 16.19 3.34 3.47
C PRO A 38 16.53 4.72 2.90
N MET A 39 15.93 5.11 1.77
CA MET A 39 16.16 6.43 1.20
C MET A 39 15.58 7.52 2.10
N LEU A 40 14.34 7.32 2.56
CA LEU A 40 13.68 8.27 3.48
C LEU A 40 14.38 8.34 4.84
N MET A 41 14.87 7.21 5.35
CA MET A 41 15.60 7.15 6.63
C MET A 41 16.99 7.79 6.58
N SER A 42 17.54 8.04 5.38
CA SER A 42 18.83 8.71 5.20
C SER A 42 18.73 10.20 4.89
N LEU A 43 17.51 10.76 4.87
CA LEU A 43 17.29 12.19 4.70
C LEU A 43 17.85 12.98 5.89
N GLN A 44 18.60 14.03 5.59
CA GLN A 44 19.16 14.93 6.59
C GLN A 44 18.27 16.16 6.78
N ALA A 45 18.37 16.81 7.93
CA ALA A 45 17.72 18.11 8.17
C ALA A 45 18.36 19.22 7.29
N GLY A 46 17.67 20.35 7.17
CA GLY A 46 18.19 21.52 6.45
C GLY A 46 18.08 21.44 4.92
N GLN A 47 17.07 20.75 4.41
CA GLN A 47 16.81 20.68 2.97
C GLN A 47 16.40 22.05 2.41
N PRO A 48 16.78 22.36 1.15
CA PRO A 48 16.34 23.57 0.49
C PRO A 48 14.82 23.56 0.24
N ALA A 49 14.24 24.73 0.00
CA ALA A 49 12.78 24.91 -0.03
C ALA A 49 12.07 24.08 -1.12
N ASP A 50 12.71 23.91 -2.27
CA ASP A 50 12.27 23.06 -3.37
C ASP A 50 12.26 21.56 -3.01
N ALA A 51 13.32 21.07 -2.37
CA ALA A 51 13.39 19.71 -1.86
C ALA A 51 12.31 19.43 -0.81
N LEU A 52 12.01 20.41 0.06
CA LEU A 52 10.92 20.32 1.04
C LEU A 52 9.53 20.21 0.39
N ILE A 53 9.33 20.80 -0.80
CA ILE A 53 8.08 20.62 -1.56
C ILE A 53 7.94 19.16 -2.00
N LEU A 54 9.02 18.55 -2.50
CA LEU A 54 8.97 17.15 -2.95
C LEU A 54 8.77 16.19 -1.76
N ILE A 55 9.43 16.43 -0.63
CA ILE A 55 9.23 15.65 0.61
C ILE A 55 7.76 15.71 1.06
N ARG A 56 7.11 16.87 1.01
CA ARG A 56 5.67 16.99 1.34
C ARG A 56 4.78 16.19 0.40
N LYS A 57 5.11 16.14 -0.90
CA LYS A 57 4.39 15.30 -1.86
C LYS A 57 4.54 13.81 -1.53
N ILE A 58 5.76 13.38 -1.17
CA ILE A 58 6.03 12.00 -0.73
C ILE A 58 5.14 11.66 0.49
N GLN A 59 5.10 12.53 1.49
CA GLN A 59 4.29 12.33 2.70
C GLN A 59 2.79 12.21 2.38
N ALA A 60 2.26 13.13 1.58
CA ALA A 60 0.84 13.10 1.19
C ALA A 60 0.47 11.83 0.42
N SER A 61 1.37 11.38 -0.47
CA SER A 61 1.22 10.11 -1.19
C SER A 61 1.20 8.91 -0.24
N MET A 62 2.13 8.86 0.72
CA MET A 62 2.20 7.80 1.72
C MET A 62 0.90 7.68 2.53
N ASP A 63 0.33 8.81 2.94
CA ASP A 63 -0.94 8.83 3.66
C ASP A 63 -2.09 8.31 2.81
N ALA A 64 -2.15 8.70 1.53
CA ALA A 64 -3.16 8.23 0.59
C ALA A 64 -3.04 6.72 0.31
N VAL A 65 -1.83 6.22 0.12
CA VAL A 65 -1.55 4.80 -0.06
C VAL A 65 -1.92 4.00 1.20
N ALA A 66 -1.57 4.50 2.38
CA ALA A 66 -1.93 3.85 3.65
C ALA A 66 -3.45 3.79 3.86
N ALA A 67 -4.19 4.83 3.48
CA ALA A 67 -5.65 4.82 3.50
C ALA A 67 -6.22 3.73 2.58
N ARG A 68 -5.77 3.68 1.31
CA ARG A 68 -6.22 2.66 0.35
C ARG A 68 -5.91 1.24 0.81
N ALA A 69 -4.74 1.02 1.39
CA ALA A 69 -4.37 -0.29 1.92
C ALA A 69 -5.30 -0.75 3.05
N ARG A 70 -5.71 0.16 3.96
CA ARG A 70 -6.69 -0.14 5.02
C ARG A 70 -8.07 -0.48 4.45
N ASP A 71 -8.51 0.24 3.44
CA ASP A 71 -9.80 0.00 2.78
C ASP A 71 -9.80 -1.36 2.06
N ALA A 72 -8.71 -1.67 1.35
CA ALA A 72 -8.52 -2.96 0.68
C ALA A 72 -8.50 -4.13 1.70
N GLN A 73 -7.78 -3.99 2.82
CA GLN A 73 -7.75 -4.98 3.90
C GLN A 73 -9.15 -5.22 4.49
N THR A 74 -9.90 -4.14 4.73
CA THR A 74 -11.27 -4.21 5.27
C THR A 74 -12.19 -4.95 4.32
N THR A 75 -12.10 -4.63 3.02
CA THR A 75 -12.88 -5.26 1.96
C THR A 75 -12.55 -6.76 1.85
N LEU A 76 -11.27 -7.11 1.82
CA LEU A 76 -10.82 -8.50 1.77
C LEU A 76 -11.33 -9.30 2.97
N SER A 77 -11.24 -8.73 4.18
CA SER A 77 -11.71 -9.37 5.41
C SER A 77 -13.23 -9.62 5.39
N ALA A 78 -14.01 -8.66 4.88
CA ALA A 78 -15.46 -8.79 4.75
C ALA A 78 -15.84 -9.88 3.73
N THR A 79 -15.17 -9.90 2.56
CA THR A 79 -15.38 -10.91 1.51
C THR A 79 -15.02 -12.31 2.00
N TYR A 80 -13.92 -12.45 2.74
CA TYR A 80 -13.52 -13.72 3.33
C TYR A 80 -14.58 -14.27 4.28
N ARG A 81 -15.08 -13.46 5.23
CA ARG A 81 -16.15 -13.87 6.16
C ARG A 81 -17.40 -14.34 5.42
N ARG A 82 -17.86 -13.55 4.44
CA ARG A 82 -19.04 -13.90 3.63
C ARG A 82 -18.86 -15.23 2.89
N SER A 83 -17.69 -15.48 2.33
CA SER A 83 -17.39 -16.72 1.62
C SER A 83 -17.41 -17.93 2.56
N MET A 84 -16.85 -17.78 3.76
CA MET A 84 -16.85 -18.83 4.78
C MET A 84 -18.27 -19.14 5.30
N ASP A 85 -19.10 -18.12 5.48
CA ASP A 85 -20.50 -18.31 5.89
C ASP A 85 -21.33 -19.01 4.80
N GLY A 86 -21.11 -18.66 3.53
CA GLY A 86 -21.71 -19.35 2.40
C GLY A 86 -21.30 -20.83 2.30
N ALA A 87 -20.01 -21.13 2.48
CA ALA A 87 -19.51 -22.50 2.49
C ALA A 87 -20.13 -23.34 3.63
N LYS A 88 -20.28 -22.76 4.82
CA LYS A 88 -20.96 -23.39 5.96
C LYS A 88 -22.42 -23.70 5.64
N ALA A 89 -23.16 -22.73 5.09
CA ALA A 89 -24.56 -22.91 4.73
C ALA A 89 -24.71 -24.03 3.68
N ALA A 90 -23.91 -24.02 2.62
CA ALA A 90 -23.92 -25.07 1.59
C ALA A 90 -23.63 -26.46 2.18
N SER A 91 -22.64 -26.56 3.09
CA SER A 91 -22.34 -27.82 3.79
C SER A 91 -23.54 -28.32 4.63
N GLN A 92 -24.24 -27.43 5.33
CA GLN A 92 -25.41 -27.79 6.14
C GLN A 92 -26.58 -28.27 5.27
N TYR A 93 -26.85 -27.58 4.15
CA TYR A 93 -27.86 -28.04 3.19
C TYR A 93 -27.53 -29.42 2.61
N HIS A 94 -26.28 -29.68 2.24
CA HIS A 94 -25.87 -31.00 1.76
C HIS A 94 -26.00 -32.11 2.82
N GLN A 95 -25.78 -31.80 4.10
CA GLN A 95 -25.99 -32.76 5.18
C GLN A 95 -27.48 -33.04 5.42
N ALA A 96 -28.32 -32.00 5.43
CA ALA A 96 -29.77 -32.15 5.58
C ALA A 96 -30.40 -32.92 4.42
N ALA A 97 -29.91 -32.76 3.19
CA ALA A 97 -30.40 -33.46 2.01
C ALA A 97 -29.98 -34.95 1.93
N ARG A 98 -29.11 -35.41 2.84
CA ARG A 98 -28.71 -36.83 2.96
C ARG A 98 -29.47 -37.58 4.06
N LEU A 99 -30.28 -36.87 4.86
CA LEU A 99 -31.17 -37.43 5.88
C LEU A 99 -32.56 -37.66 5.27
#